data_AF-A0A2S5A393-F1
#
_entry.id   AF-A0A2S5A393-F1
#
_cell.length_a   1.000
_cell.length_b   1.000
_cell.length_c   1.000
_cell.angle_alpha   90.00
_cell.angle_beta   90.00
_cell.angle_gamma   90.00
#
_symmetry.space_group_name_H-M   'P 1'
#
loop_
_entity.id
_entity.type
_entity.pdbx_description
1 polymer ?
#
loop_
_entity_poly.entity_id
_entity_poly.type
_entity_poly.pdbx_seq_one_letter_code
_entity_poly.pdbx_strand_id
1 'polypeptide(L)'
;METGKPLNFQSLLNESQAVINADAEKLEWSTQFYNKARNDKNYNAEQLQKMYDRLQSDLKRQHLFSELLIRLFDRNYAQCIIGMEQCFIDQLKLNGNLPMDYVFYYRKENDQFKVYFMPL
;
A
#
# COMPACT_ATOMS: atom_id res chain seq x y z
N MET A 1 -17.36 -3.75 6.58
CA MET A 1 -15.95 -3.44 6.89
C MET A 1 -15.92 -3.07 8.36
N GLU A 2 -15.41 -3.94 9.22
CA GLU A 2 -15.19 -3.60 10.64
C GLU A 2 -14.06 -2.58 10.72
N THR A 3 -14.40 -1.30 10.74
CA THR A 3 -13.46 -0.22 11.04
C THR A 3 -13.17 -0.23 12.53
N GLY A 4 -11.95 -0.56 12.96
CA GLY A 4 -11.54 -0.28 14.34
C GLY A 4 -10.46 -1.18 14.97
N LYS A 5 -10.03 -2.28 14.33
CA LYS A 5 -8.89 -3.04 14.85
C LYS A 5 -7.58 -2.47 14.27
N PRO A 6 -6.58 -2.14 15.09
CA PRO A 6 -5.27 -1.81 14.58
C PRO A 6 -4.72 -3.01 13.79
N LEU A 7 -4.45 -2.79 12.52
CA LEU A 7 -3.83 -3.77 11.64
C LEU A 7 -2.32 -3.73 11.86
N ASN A 8 -1.69 -4.90 11.93
CA ASN A 8 -0.24 -4.96 11.76
C ASN A 8 0.14 -4.55 10.33
N PHE A 9 1.39 -4.20 10.12
CA PHE A 9 1.88 -3.67 8.86
C PHE A 9 1.58 -4.60 7.68
N GLN A 10 1.75 -5.92 7.87
CA GLN A 10 1.47 -6.89 6.80
C GLN A 10 -0.02 -6.91 6.41
N SER A 11 -0.93 -6.87 7.38
CA SER A 11 -2.37 -6.79 7.11
C SER A 11 -2.73 -5.48 6.42
N LEU A 12 -2.13 -4.36 6.82
CA LEU A 12 -2.33 -3.06 6.17
C LEU A 12 -1.86 -3.09 4.69
N LEU A 13 -0.71 -3.71 4.42
CA LEU A 13 -0.23 -3.89 3.04
C LEU A 13 -1.18 -4.76 2.21
N ASN A 14 -1.69 -5.85 2.78
CA ASN A 14 -2.63 -6.74 2.10
C ASN A 14 -3.95 -6.03 1.77
N GLU A 15 -4.50 -5.24 2.71
CA GLU A 15 -5.69 -4.44 2.46
C GLU A 15 -5.44 -3.36 1.40
N SER A 16 -4.29 -2.69 1.46
CA SER A 16 -3.89 -1.70 0.44
C SER A 16 -3.78 -2.33 -0.94
N GLN A 17 -3.23 -3.55 -1.04
CA GLN A 17 -3.14 -4.31 -2.28
C GLN A 17 -4.53 -4.64 -2.82
N ALA A 18 -5.47 -5.05 -1.96
CA ALA A 18 -6.84 -5.34 -2.37
C ALA A 18 -7.55 -4.11 -2.95
N VAL A 19 -7.35 -2.94 -2.34
CA VAL A 19 -7.90 -1.67 -2.85
C VAL A 19 -7.31 -1.31 -4.22
N ILE A 20 -5.98 -1.44 -4.38
CA ILE A 20 -5.30 -1.14 -5.65
C ILE A 20 -5.72 -2.12 -6.75
N ASN A 21 -5.90 -3.40 -6.44
CA ASN A 21 -6.40 -4.39 -7.40
C ASN A 21 -7.84 -4.06 -7.85
N ALA A 22 -8.71 -3.67 -6.92
CA ALA A 22 -10.07 -3.26 -7.25
C ALA A 22 -10.09 -1.98 -8.12
N ASP A 23 -9.16 -1.04 -7.92
CA ASP A 23 -9.01 0.13 -8.79
C ASP A 23 -8.53 -0.27 -10.20
N ALA A 24 -7.62 -1.24 -10.30
CA ALA A 24 -7.15 -1.77 -11.58
C ALA A 24 -8.28 -2.46 -12.37
N GLU A 25 -9.12 -3.27 -11.72
CA GLU A 25 -10.30 -3.89 -12.35
C GLU A 25 -11.29 -2.84 -12.87
N LYS A 26 -11.54 -1.77 -12.10
CA LYS A 26 -12.39 -0.65 -12.53
C LYS A 26 -11.80 0.09 -13.74
N LEU A 27 -10.48 0.27 -13.76
CA LEU A 27 -9.78 0.91 -14.88
C LEU A 27 -9.87 0.06 -16.15
N GLU A 28 -9.75 -1.26 -16.03
CA GLU A 28 -9.91 -2.19 -17.14
C GLU A 28 -11.34 -2.10 -17.72
N TRP A 29 -12.35 -2.17 -16.86
CA TRP A 29 -13.76 -1.99 -17.25
C TRP A 29 -14.02 -0.65 -17.96
N SER A 30 -13.47 0.44 -17.40
CA SER A 30 -13.62 1.78 -17.97
C SER A 30 -12.93 1.89 -19.33
N THR A 31 -11.79 1.22 -19.51
CA THR A 31 -11.06 1.15 -20.78
C THR A 31 -11.86 0.40 -21.83
N GLN A 32 -12.43 -0.76 -21.48
CA GLN A 32 -13.29 -1.54 -22.36
C GLN A 32 -14.55 -0.75 -22.76
N PHE A 33 -15.15 -0.04 -21.81
CA PHE A 33 -16.30 0.83 -22.06
C PHE A 33 -15.95 1.97 -23.03
N TYR A 34 -14.83 2.66 -22.83
CA TYR A 34 -14.35 3.69 -23.76
C TYR A 34 -14.13 3.15 -25.17
N ASN A 35 -13.50 1.97 -25.30
CA ASN A 35 -13.26 1.34 -26.61
C ASN A 35 -14.58 1.01 -27.34
N LYS A 36 -15.63 0.64 -26.61
CA LYS A 36 -16.97 0.45 -27.17
C LYS A 36 -17.60 1.79 -27.57
N ALA A 37 -17.59 2.77 -26.67
CA ALA A 37 -18.16 4.10 -26.90
C ALA A 37 -17.52 4.81 -28.09
N ARG A 38 -16.21 4.65 -28.30
CA ARG A 38 -15.47 5.22 -29.43
C ARG A 38 -16.00 4.77 -30.80
N ASN A 39 -16.56 3.56 -30.88
CA ASN A 39 -17.13 3.00 -32.12
C ASN A 39 -18.64 3.22 -32.24
N ASP A 40 -19.27 3.82 -31.22
CA ASP A 40 -20.71 4.08 -31.17
C ASP A 40 -20.99 5.51 -31.65
N LYS A 41 -21.98 5.65 -32.54
CA LYS A 41 -22.40 6.94 -33.11
C LYS A 41 -23.14 7.83 -32.11
N ASN A 42 -23.55 7.29 -30.97
CA ASN A 42 -24.26 8.01 -29.92
C ASN A 42 -23.34 8.94 -29.10
N TYR A 43 -22.02 8.77 -29.17
CA TYR A 43 -21.06 9.59 -28.43
C TYR A 43 -20.41 10.62 -29.35
N ASN A 44 -20.42 11.87 -28.93
CA ASN A 44 -19.73 12.93 -29.64
C ASN A 44 -18.25 13.04 -29.21
N ALA A 45 -17.47 13.81 -29.97
CA ALA A 45 -16.04 13.97 -29.73
C ALA A 45 -15.71 14.55 -28.34
N GLU A 46 -16.52 15.47 -27.83
CA GLU A 46 -16.31 16.08 -26.50
C GLU A 46 -16.52 15.07 -25.37
N GLN A 47 -17.57 14.24 -25.48
CA GLN A 47 -17.85 13.16 -24.53
C GLN A 47 -16.72 12.13 -24.52
N LEU A 48 -16.26 11.72 -25.70
CA LEU A 48 -15.13 10.79 -25.82
C LEU A 48 -13.84 11.39 -25.26
N GLN A 49 -13.59 12.68 -25.48
CA GLN A 49 -12.42 13.35 -24.91
C GLN A 49 -12.46 13.38 -23.38
N LYS A 50 -13.60 13.75 -22.78
CA LYS A 50 -13.77 13.74 -21.32
C LYS A 50 -13.55 12.35 -20.72
N MET A 51 -14.04 11.31 -21.38
CA MET A 51 -13.82 9.93 -20.96
C MET A 51 -12.34 9.54 -21.03
N TYR A 52 -11.66 9.93 -22.11
CA TYR A 52 -10.23 9.68 -22.29
C TYR A 52 -9.39 10.39 -21.23
N ASP A 53 -9.66 11.67 -20.96
CA ASP A 53 -8.91 12.45 -19.96
C ASP A 53 -9.06 11.85 -18.56
N ARG A 54 -10.28 11.39 -18.22
CA ARG A 54 -10.54 10.67 -16.97
C ARG A 54 -9.74 9.37 -16.89
N LEU A 55 -9.75 8.56 -17.96
CA LEU A 55 -8.97 7.32 -18.02
C LEU A 55 -7.46 7.58 -17.85
N GLN A 56 -6.93 8.64 -18.46
CA GLN A 56 -5.52 9.01 -18.29
C GLN A 56 -5.21 9.42 -16.85
N SER A 57 -6.11 10.16 -16.21
CA SER A 57 -5.97 10.54 -14.80
C SER A 57 -6.00 9.32 -13.87
N ASP A 58 -6.98 8.43 -14.07
CA ASP A 58 -7.13 7.21 -13.27
C ASP A 58 -5.93 6.26 -13.48
N LEU A 59 -5.42 6.12 -14.70
CA LEU A 59 -4.21 5.34 -15.00
C LEU A 59 -2.97 5.88 -14.29
N LYS A 60 -2.76 7.21 -14.31
CA LYS A 60 -1.63 7.83 -13.60
C LYS A 60 -1.72 7.61 -12.09
N ARG A 61 -2.92 7.74 -11.52
CA ARG A 61 -3.18 7.49 -10.11
C ARG A 61 -2.88 6.04 -9.75
N GLN A 62 -3.38 5.10 -10.54
CA GLN A 62 -3.16 3.67 -10.34
C GLN A 62 -1.66 3.34 -10.39
N HIS A 63 -0.93 3.82 -11.40
CA HIS A 63 0.51 3.60 -11.50
C HIS A 63 1.26 4.13 -10.27
N LEU A 64 0.95 5.35 -9.83
CA LEU A 64 1.59 5.95 -8.66
C LEU A 64 1.38 5.10 -7.41
N PHE A 65 0.15 4.70 -7.12
CA PHE A 65 -0.15 3.92 -5.91
C PHE A 65 0.40 2.50 -5.99
N SER A 66 0.36 1.85 -7.16
CA SER A 66 0.99 0.55 -7.34
C SER A 66 2.50 0.62 -7.10
N GLU A 67 3.17 1.66 -7.59
CA GLU A 67 4.62 1.86 -7.40
C GLU A 67 4.96 2.07 -5.92
N LEU A 68 4.22 2.95 -5.23
CA LEU A 68 4.38 3.18 -3.79
C LEU A 68 4.18 1.89 -2.99
N LEU A 69 3.14 1.11 -3.32
CA LEU A 69 2.88 -0.14 -2.64
C LEU A 69 3.99 -1.16 -2.88
N ILE A 70 4.50 -1.28 -4.11
CA ILE A 70 5.64 -2.15 -4.44
C ILE A 70 6.87 -1.76 -3.61
N ARG A 71 7.16 -0.46 -3.45
CA ARG A 71 8.27 0.00 -2.60
C ARG A 71 8.06 -0.33 -1.13
N LEU A 72 6.82 -0.29 -0.64
CA LEU A 72 6.49 -0.69 0.72
C LEU A 72 6.61 -2.20 0.93
N PHE A 73 6.40 -3.00 -0.13
CA PHE A 73 6.70 -4.42 -0.17
C PHE A 73 8.20 -4.72 -0.38
N ASP A 74 9.06 -3.72 -0.61
CA ASP A 74 10.50 -3.95 -0.66
C ASP A 74 10.92 -4.63 0.64
N ARG A 75 11.63 -5.74 0.46
CA ARG A 75 11.96 -6.66 1.55
C ARG A 75 12.68 -5.95 2.69
N ASN A 76 13.50 -4.95 2.42
CA ASN A 76 14.24 -4.24 3.44
C ASN A 76 13.33 -3.34 4.29
N TYR A 77 12.45 -2.55 3.66
CA TYR A 77 11.52 -1.67 4.39
C TYR A 77 10.48 -2.46 5.17
N ALA A 78 9.92 -3.50 4.54
CA ALA A 78 8.94 -4.36 5.20
C ALA A 78 9.54 -5.08 6.40
N GLN A 79 10.76 -5.63 6.29
CA GLN A 79 11.45 -6.26 7.40
C GLN A 79 11.73 -5.29 8.54
N CYS A 80 12.08 -4.05 8.23
CA CYS A 80 12.27 -3.03 9.26
C CYS A 80 10.97 -2.78 10.04
N ILE A 81 9.88 -2.45 9.34
CA ILE A 81 8.63 -2.09 10.02
C ILE A 81 8.05 -3.27 10.82
N ILE A 82 8.08 -4.48 10.25
CA ILE A 82 7.63 -5.70 10.96
C ILE A 82 8.48 -5.95 12.21
N GLY A 83 9.79 -5.72 12.13
CA GLY A 83 10.68 -5.87 13.27
C GLY A 83 10.43 -4.86 14.39
N MET A 84 10.17 -3.59 14.04
CA MET A 84 9.70 -2.56 14.97
C MET A 84 8.41 -2.98 15.68
N GLU A 85 7.40 -3.41 14.92
CA GLU A 85 6.12 -3.86 15.48
C GLU A 85 6.30 -5.03 16.45
N GLN A 86 7.11 -6.02 16.08
CA GLN A 86 7.38 -7.17 16.94
C GLN A 86 8.05 -6.75 18.25
N CYS A 87 9.06 -5.89 18.20
CA CYS A 87 9.68 -5.34 19.40
C CYS A 87 8.69 -4.57 20.27
N PHE A 88 7.79 -3.76 19.69
CA PHE A 88 6.78 -3.06 20.47
C PHE A 88 5.82 -4.03 21.17
N ILE A 89 5.35 -5.05 20.47
CA ILE A 89 4.51 -6.10 21.05
C ILE A 89 5.22 -6.78 22.21
N ASP A 90 6.50 -7.14 22.03
CA ASP A 90 7.26 -7.84 23.07
C ASP A 90 7.57 -6.94 24.27
N GLN A 91 7.91 -5.67 24.06
CA GLN A 91 8.12 -4.71 25.14
C GLN A 91 6.84 -4.43 25.93
N LEU A 92 5.71 -4.24 25.25
CA LEU A 92 4.42 -4.07 25.91
C LEU A 92 4.02 -5.31 26.72
N LYS A 93 4.31 -6.52 26.22
CA LYS A 93 4.06 -7.77 26.97
C LYS A 93 4.94 -7.90 28.21
N LEU A 94 6.21 -7.50 28.13
CA LEU A 94 7.18 -7.63 29.21
C LEU A 94 7.01 -6.55 30.29
N ASN A 95 6.82 -5.29 29.89
CA ASN A 95 6.87 -4.14 30.79
C ASN A 95 5.50 -3.49 31.03
N GLY A 96 4.49 -3.82 30.23
CA GLY A 96 3.15 -3.21 30.29
C GLY A 96 3.07 -1.80 29.67
N ASN A 97 4.21 -1.20 29.31
CA ASN A 97 4.31 0.09 28.65
C ASN A 97 5.52 0.13 27.68
N LEU A 98 5.55 1.17 26.85
CA LEU A 98 6.74 1.52 26.07
C LEU A 98 7.51 2.63 26.81
N PRO A 99 8.86 2.60 26.81
CA PRO A 99 9.66 3.69 27.34
C PRO A 99 9.40 4.99 26.57
N MET A 100 9.57 6.13 27.25
CA MET A 100 9.37 7.46 26.65
C MET A 100 10.41 7.79 25.57
N ASP A 101 11.61 7.24 25.69
CA ASP A 101 12.69 7.40 24.74
C ASP A 101 13.31 6.03 24.41
N TYR A 102 13.57 5.80 23.11
CA TYR A 102 14.09 4.52 22.63
C TYR A 102 14.70 4.64 21.23
N VAL A 103 15.57 3.67 20.91
CA VAL A 103 16.18 3.54 19.60
C VAL A 103 16.03 2.11 19.07
N PHE A 104 15.77 2.02 17.77
CA PHE A 104 15.83 0.78 17.01
C PHE A 104 17.14 0.70 16.23
N TYR A 105 17.90 -0.37 16.44
CA TYR A 105 19.10 -0.67 15.64
C TYR A 105 18.82 -1.84 14.72
N TYR A 106 19.03 -1.62 13.41
CA TYR A 106 18.99 -2.66 12.39
C TYR A 106 20.40 -3.08 12.04
N ARG A 107 20.69 -4.37 12.15
CA ARG A 107 21.97 -4.94 11.72
C ARG A 107 21.71 -6.09 10.77
N LYS A 108 22.44 -6.13 9.66
CA LYS A 108 22.48 -7.29 8.78
C LYS A 108 23.58 -8.22 9.28
N GLU A 109 23.20 -9.34 9.88
CA GLU A 109 24.10 -10.37 10.40
C GLU A 109 23.83 -11.70 9.69
N ASN A 110 24.84 -12.32 9.08
CA ASN A 110 24.71 -13.59 8.35
C ASN A 110 23.55 -13.59 7.32
N ASP A 111 23.44 -12.52 6.53
CA ASP A 111 22.35 -12.29 5.57
C ASP A 111 20.92 -12.22 6.15
N GLN A 112 20.79 -12.13 7.47
CA GLN A 112 19.52 -11.88 8.14
C GLN A 112 19.53 -10.49 8.79
N PHE A 113 18.43 -9.76 8.63
CA PHE A 113 18.21 -8.54 9.39
C PHE A 113 17.84 -8.90 10.82
N LYS A 114 18.57 -8.34 11.78
CA LYS A 114 18.27 -8.38 13.21
C LYS A 114 17.90 -6.99 13.68
N VAL A 115 16.95 -6.96 14.61
CA VAL A 115 16.39 -5.74 15.18
C VAL A 115 16.67 -5.74 16.66
N TYR A 116 17.27 -4.67 17.15
CA TYR A 116 17.55 -4.46 18.56
C TYR A 116 16.80 -3.23 19.02
N PHE A 117 16.15 -3.36 20.17
CA PHE A 117 15.45 -2.29 20.84
C PHE A 117 16.24 -1.88 22.08
N MET A 118 16.50 -0.58 22.24
CA MET A 118 17.18 -0.02 23.40
C MET A 118 16.36 1.15 23.96
N PRO A 119 15.84 1.05 25.20
CA PRO A 119 15.35 2.21 25.93
C PRO A 119 16.51 3.16 26.24
N LEU A 120 16.27 4.47 26.16
CA LEU A 120 17.23 5.52 26.53
C LEU A 120 16.94 6.09 27.92
#